data_AF-G4Q6S4-F1
#
_entry.id   AF-G4Q6S4-F1
#
_cell.length_a   1.000
_cell.length_b   1.000
_cell.length_c   1.000
_cell.angle_alpha   90.00
_cell.angle_beta   90.00
_cell.angle_gamma   90.00
#
_symmetry.space_group_name_H-M   'P 1'
#
loop_
_entity.id
_entity.type
_entity.pdbx_description
1 polymer ?
#
loop_
_entity_poly.entity_id
_entity_poly.type
_entity_poly.pdbx_seq_one_letter_code
_entity_poly.pdbx_strand_id
1 'polypeptide(L)'
;MKKVITYGTYDLFHQGHYNLLKRAKELGDYLIVGVTSDYFDKSRGKFNVHDSLMTRIENVKATGFADQIVVEEYFGQKIDDIKKYDVDIFTVGSDWKGHFDYLNEYCKVVYLERTKGISSTQIRNSHSIRLGIIGDEQILDRFLAELNYVSGIEPVGVFAADKDVSAVYKSTVAKEFTQYSTTDSLLSAVDAVYINVPLKVRPQYIKAALLQGKHVLTEFPFSSNYESAKELIDLALQKKLVLNEGLKTAYCPAFGKLISLVKSGQIGKVVSIEANFTQILGDNLRNQIRIAGGSMLSLGAYPLLAIFKLLGHDFKDAQFITHLENQIDTITRVTLTYPHAMATALVAINAKAEGDLVISGTKGYVYVPAPWWKTEYYEVRYENINRNAKYFYKFEGEGLRYEIVEFVRNIQDEQFDNLLLTKADMLAEAKVMEMREYGAHILRF
;
A
#
# COMPACT_ATOMS: atom_id res chain seq x y z
N MET A 1 40.74 -25.07 -2.53
CA MET A 1 39.28 -25.25 -2.59
C MET A 1 38.72 -23.98 -3.19
N LYS A 2 38.08 -24.09 -4.35
CA LYS A 2 37.56 -22.94 -5.09
C LYS A 2 36.15 -22.59 -4.59
N LYS A 3 35.95 -21.36 -4.13
CA LYS A 3 34.69 -20.89 -3.56
C LYS A 3 33.89 -20.06 -4.57
N VAL A 4 32.61 -20.34 -4.66
CA VAL A 4 31.65 -19.67 -5.53
C VAL A 4 30.57 -19.03 -4.66
N ILE A 5 30.16 -17.82 -4.99
CA ILE A 5 29.00 -17.18 -4.38
C ILE A 5 27.98 -16.77 -5.44
N THR A 6 26.70 -16.94 -5.12
CA THR A 6 25.57 -16.47 -5.93
C THR A 6 24.48 -15.90 -5.04
N TYR A 7 23.62 -15.06 -5.59
CA TYR A 7 22.54 -14.39 -4.86
C TYR A 7 21.22 -14.50 -5.60
N GLY A 8 20.13 -14.52 -4.84
CA GLY A 8 18.79 -14.51 -5.39
C GLY A 8 17.71 -14.33 -4.34
N THR A 9 16.52 -13.97 -4.82
CA THR A 9 15.32 -14.02 -3.99
C THR A 9 14.90 -15.48 -3.77
N TYR A 10 14.98 -16.34 -4.79
CA TYR A 10 14.57 -17.75 -4.73
C TYR A 10 13.11 -17.99 -4.32
N ASP A 11 12.25 -17.02 -4.61
CA ASP A 11 10.79 -17.08 -4.39
C ASP A 11 10.09 -18.05 -5.35
N LEU A 12 9.05 -18.74 -4.88
CA LEU A 12 8.31 -19.76 -5.62
C LEU A 12 9.30 -20.72 -6.32
N PHE A 13 10.08 -21.42 -5.50
CA PHE A 13 11.25 -22.15 -5.98
C PHE A 13 10.90 -23.11 -7.13
N HIS A 14 11.57 -22.94 -8.28
CA HIS A 14 11.25 -23.65 -9.51
C HIS A 14 12.51 -24.14 -10.23
N GLN A 15 12.35 -24.94 -11.29
CA GLN A 15 13.47 -25.55 -12.04
C GLN A 15 14.53 -24.54 -12.51
N GLY A 16 14.14 -23.32 -12.85
CA GLY A 16 15.08 -22.24 -13.16
C GLY A 16 16.08 -21.92 -12.03
N HIS A 17 15.62 -21.86 -10.77
CA HIS A 17 16.49 -21.65 -9.60
C HIS A 17 17.38 -22.87 -9.37
N TYR A 18 16.81 -24.07 -9.42
CA TYR A 18 17.55 -25.32 -9.29
C TYR A 18 18.72 -25.41 -10.30
N ASN A 19 18.45 -25.12 -11.58
CA ASN A 19 19.46 -25.16 -12.63
C ASN A 19 20.55 -24.10 -12.45
N LEU A 20 20.18 -22.91 -11.96
CA LEU A 20 21.16 -21.86 -11.67
C LEU A 20 22.10 -22.27 -10.53
N LEU A 21 21.54 -22.83 -9.45
CA LEU A 21 22.34 -23.33 -8.33
C LEU A 21 23.23 -24.51 -8.73
N LYS A 22 22.70 -25.45 -9.52
CA LYS A 22 23.49 -26.59 -10.05
C LYS A 22 24.71 -26.10 -10.83
N ARG A 23 24.51 -25.18 -11.78
CA ARG A 23 25.59 -24.61 -12.60
C ARG A 23 26.55 -23.76 -11.78
N ALA A 24 26.06 -23.05 -10.78
CA ALA A 24 26.93 -22.32 -9.85
C ALA A 24 27.85 -23.28 -9.07
N LYS A 25 27.32 -24.42 -8.59
CA LYS A 25 28.12 -25.46 -7.93
C LYS A 25 29.18 -26.07 -8.87
N GLU A 26 28.87 -26.24 -10.15
CA GLU A 26 29.84 -26.77 -11.14
C GLU A 26 31.06 -25.84 -11.37
N LEU A 27 31.02 -24.56 -10.94
CA LEU A 27 32.14 -23.62 -11.10
C LEU A 27 33.24 -23.75 -10.03
N GLY A 28 33.00 -24.50 -8.95
CA GLY A 28 33.96 -24.65 -7.85
C GLY A 28 33.63 -25.79 -6.89
N ASP A 29 34.38 -25.84 -5.79
CA ASP A 29 34.27 -26.93 -4.80
C ASP A 29 33.25 -26.60 -3.71
N TYR A 30 33.04 -25.32 -3.42
CA TYR A 30 32.22 -24.81 -2.31
C TYR A 30 31.31 -23.68 -2.78
N LEU A 31 29.99 -23.82 -2.60
CA LEU A 31 28.97 -22.87 -3.05
C LEU A 31 28.31 -22.19 -1.84
N ILE A 32 28.44 -20.87 -1.80
CA ILE A 32 27.74 -19.98 -0.89
C ILE A 32 26.52 -19.41 -1.63
N VAL A 33 25.34 -19.50 -1.04
CA VAL A 33 24.10 -18.96 -1.62
C VAL A 33 23.55 -17.85 -0.73
N GLY A 34 23.51 -16.64 -1.25
CA GLY A 34 22.91 -15.48 -0.63
C GLY A 34 21.41 -15.40 -0.92
N VAL A 35 20.57 -15.58 0.10
CA VAL A 35 19.11 -15.43 0.01
C VAL A 35 18.73 -14.03 0.48
N THR A 36 18.02 -13.26 -0.34
CA THR A 36 17.67 -11.88 0.03
C THR A 36 16.60 -11.84 1.10
N SER A 37 16.76 -10.99 2.12
CA SER A 37 15.75 -10.76 3.16
C SER A 37 14.50 -10.08 2.59
N ASP A 38 13.35 -10.27 3.25
CA ASP A 38 12.09 -9.64 2.85
C ASP A 38 12.20 -8.11 2.88
N TYR A 39 12.96 -7.56 3.83
CA TYR A 39 13.26 -6.13 3.89
C TYR A 39 14.06 -5.66 2.67
N PHE A 40 15.11 -6.38 2.32
CA PHE A 40 15.96 -6.00 1.19
C PHE A 40 15.23 -6.14 -0.15
N ASP A 41 14.43 -7.19 -0.34
CA ASP A 41 13.58 -7.32 -1.52
C ASP A 41 12.61 -6.15 -1.67
N LYS A 42 11.93 -5.76 -0.59
CA LYS A 42 11.06 -4.57 -0.57
C LYS A 42 11.83 -3.30 -0.96
N SER A 43 13.05 -3.11 -0.44
CA SER A 43 13.88 -1.94 -0.76
C SER A 43 14.28 -1.83 -2.25
N ARG A 44 14.32 -2.97 -2.95
CA ARG A 44 14.58 -3.09 -4.40
C ARG A 44 13.31 -3.09 -5.25
N GLY A 45 12.15 -2.85 -4.64
CA GLY A 45 10.86 -2.82 -5.32
C GLY A 45 10.19 -4.18 -5.51
N LYS A 46 10.69 -5.25 -4.88
CA LYS A 46 10.06 -6.59 -4.90
C LYS A 46 9.18 -6.77 -3.66
N PHE A 47 7.89 -6.43 -3.78
CA PHE A 47 6.95 -6.50 -2.66
C PHE A 47 6.22 -7.84 -2.52
N ASN A 48 6.11 -8.62 -3.61
CA ASN A 48 5.37 -9.89 -3.65
C ASN A 48 6.33 -11.08 -3.69
N VAL A 49 7.14 -11.20 -2.65
CA VAL A 49 7.84 -12.45 -2.36
C VAL A 49 6.84 -13.31 -1.61
N HIS A 50 6.42 -14.43 -2.21
CA HIS A 50 5.41 -15.32 -1.65
C HIS A 50 5.97 -16.19 -0.53
N ASP A 51 7.10 -16.81 -0.78
CA ASP A 51 7.74 -17.71 0.18
C ASP A 51 8.43 -16.90 1.27
N SER A 52 8.18 -17.23 2.54
CA SER A 52 8.91 -16.64 3.65
C SER A 52 10.43 -16.81 3.47
N LEU A 53 11.24 -15.91 4.04
CA LEU A 53 12.70 -16.08 4.01
C LEU A 53 13.14 -17.49 4.43
N MET A 54 12.51 -18.05 5.47
CA MET A 54 12.81 -19.40 5.94
C MET A 54 12.46 -20.47 4.90
N THR A 55 11.27 -20.39 4.30
CA THR A 55 10.86 -21.29 3.21
C THR A 55 11.84 -21.23 2.03
N ARG A 56 12.30 -20.04 1.65
CA ARG A 56 13.27 -19.85 0.56
C ARG A 56 14.63 -20.45 0.91
N ILE A 57 15.09 -20.27 2.15
CA ILE A 57 16.31 -20.90 2.66
C ILE A 57 16.18 -22.43 2.66
N GLU A 58 15.05 -22.98 3.11
CA GLU A 58 14.79 -24.42 3.12
C GLU A 58 14.78 -25.00 1.71
N ASN A 59 14.13 -24.32 0.76
CA ASN A 59 14.11 -24.71 -0.65
C ASN A 59 15.52 -24.74 -1.25
N VAL A 60 16.35 -23.72 -0.98
CA VAL A 60 17.76 -23.69 -1.40
C VAL A 60 18.54 -24.84 -0.76
N LYS A 61 18.37 -25.07 0.55
CA LYS A 61 19.04 -26.15 1.29
C LYS A 61 18.66 -27.54 0.77
N ALA A 62 17.39 -27.75 0.45
CA ALA A 62 16.87 -29.02 -0.07
C ALA A 62 17.48 -29.43 -1.42
N THR A 63 18.07 -28.48 -2.17
CA THR A 63 18.77 -28.80 -3.42
C THR A 63 20.04 -29.61 -3.22
N GLY A 64 20.64 -29.56 -2.02
CA GLY A 64 21.93 -30.18 -1.73
C GLY A 64 23.14 -29.51 -2.38
N PHE A 65 22.97 -28.41 -3.11
CA PHE A 65 24.08 -27.72 -3.78
C PHE A 65 24.78 -26.68 -2.90
N ALA A 66 24.05 -26.03 -1.99
CA ALA A 66 24.57 -24.98 -1.14
C ALA A 66 25.34 -25.57 0.05
N ASP A 67 26.63 -25.30 0.15
CA ASP A 67 27.45 -25.69 1.30
C ASP A 67 27.29 -24.67 2.45
N GLN A 68 26.98 -23.42 2.11
CA GLN A 68 26.67 -22.36 3.07
C GLN A 68 25.56 -21.46 2.51
N ILE A 69 24.69 -20.98 3.41
CA ILE A 69 23.65 -20.02 3.09
C ILE A 69 23.89 -18.76 3.92
N VAL A 70 23.77 -17.59 3.29
CA VAL A 70 23.84 -16.28 3.94
C VAL A 70 22.61 -15.46 3.59
N VAL A 71 22.22 -14.52 4.44
CA VAL A 71 21.07 -13.62 4.19
C VAL A 71 21.59 -12.28 3.70
N GLU A 72 21.05 -11.79 2.57
CA GLU A 72 21.37 -10.46 2.04
C GLU A 72 20.40 -9.39 2.57
N GLU A 73 20.92 -8.35 3.20
CA GLU A 73 20.15 -7.32 3.92
C GLU A 73 20.38 -5.90 3.40
N TYR A 74 21.51 -5.62 2.74
CA TYR A 74 21.85 -4.25 2.30
C TYR A 74 22.69 -4.20 1.01
N PHE A 75 22.67 -3.05 0.34
CA PHE A 75 23.50 -2.79 -0.85
C PHE A 75 24.98 -2.73 -0.49
N GLY A 76 25.81 -3.43 -1.25
CA GLY A 76 27.26 -3.51 -1.01
C GLY A 76 27.69 -4.76 -0.25
N GLN A 77 26.76 -5.47 0.41
CA GLN A 77 27.05 -6.70 1.16
C GLN A 77 27.80 -7.76 0.33
N LYS A 78 27.55 -7.83 -0.98
CA LYS A 78 28.27 -8.74 -1.89
C LYS A 78 29.79 -8.60 -1.78
N ILE A 79 30.30 -7.38 -1.65
CA ILE A 79 31.74 -7.11 -1.49
C ILE A 79 32.22 -7.62 -0.13
N ASP A 80 31.47 -7.34 0.93
CA ASP A 80 31.80 -7.77 2.29
C ASP A 80 31.86 -9.30 2.38
N ASP A 81 30.86 -9.97 1.81
CA ASP A 81 30.77 -11.44 1.79
C ASP A 81 31.89 -12.06 0.91
N ILE A 82 32.21 -11.48 -0.25
CA ILE A 82 33.34 -11.94 -1.08
C ILE A 82 34.65 -11.88 -0.30
N LYS A 83 34.93 -10.77 0.40
CA LYS A 83 36.15 -10.60 1.20
C LYS A 83 36.14 -11.51 2.42
N LYS A 84 35.03 -11.57 3.16
CA LYS A 84 34.89 -12.33 4.40
C LYS A 84 35.03 -13.83 4.19
N TYR A 85 34.43 -14.35 3.11
CA TYR A 85 34.47 -15.78 2.82
C TYR A 85 35.57 -16.18 1.85
N ASP A 86 36.40 -15.23 1.40
CA ASP A 86 37.52 -15.45 0.48
C ASP A 86 37.05 -16.13 -0.82
N VAL A 87 36.10 -15.48 -1.51
CA VAL A 87 35.39 -16.04 -2.66
C VAL A 87 36.17 -15.84 -3.95
N ASP A 88 36.38 -16.92 -4.73
CA ASP A 88 37.06 -16.87 -6.02
C ASP A 88 36.16 -16.45 -7.18
N ILE A 89 34.87 -16.85 -7.15
CA ILE A 89 33.91 -16.61 -8.24
C ILE A 89 32.59 -16.05 -7.70
N PHE A 90 32.16 -14.91 -8.24
CA PHE A 90 30.78 -14.47 -8.16
C PHE A 90 30.01 -14.91 -9.41
N THR A 91 28.81 -15.47 -9.23
CA THR A 91 27.99 -15.87 -10.37
C THR A 91 26.51 -15.53 -10.22
N VAL A 92 25.87 -15.20 -11.34
CA VAL A 92 24.44 -14.88 -11.42
C VAL A 92 23.92 -15.13 -12.84
N GLY A 93 22.60 -15.06 -13.05
CA GLY A 93 21.97 -15.17 -14.36
C GLY A 93 22.45 -14.11 -15.36
N SER A 94 22.44 -14.47 -16.65
CA SER A 94 22.91 -13.63 -17.76
C SER A 94 22.07 -12.37 -18.01
N ASP A 95 20.90 -12.26 -17.38
CA ASP A 95 20.07 -11.05 -17.33
C ASP A 95 20.78 -9.88 -16.63
N TRP A 96 21.81 -10.16 -15.82
CA TRP A 96 22.61 -9.16 -15.12
C TRP A 96 23.93 -8.85 -15.80
N LYS A 97 24.14 -9.32 -17.04
CA LYS A 97 25.42 -9.17 -17.74
C LYS A 97 25.84 -7.69 -17.78
N GLY A 98 27.05 -7.40 -17.30
CA GLY A 98 27.61 -6.05 -17.20
C GLY A 98 27.32 -5.34 -15.87
N HIS A 99 26.24 -5.71 -15.16
CA HIS A 99 25.82 -4.99 -13.95
C HIS A 99 26.74 -5.24 -12.75
N PHE A 100 27.27 -6.45 -12.61
CA PHE A 100 28.11 -6.84 -11.48
C PHE A 100 29.61 -6.86 -11.82
N ASP A 101 30.02 -6.32 -12.96
CA ASP A 101 31.41 -6.37 -13.42
C ASP A 101 32.37 -5.64 -12.48
N TYR A 102 31.88 -4.69 -11.67
CA TYR A 102 32.65 -4.04 -10.62
C TYR A 102 33.18 -5.03 -9.56
N LEU A 103 32.58 -6.21 -9.42
CA LEU A 103 33.06 -7.25 -8.51
C LEU A 103 34.33 -7.95 -9.01
N ASN A 104 34.74 -7.73 -10.28
CA ASN A 104 36.00 -8.24 -10.82
C ASN A 104 37.25 -7.70 -10.09
N GLU A 105 37.11 -6.61 -9.34
CA GLU A 105 38.16 -6.12 -8.43
C GLU A 105 38.43 -7.09 -7.28
N TYR A 106 37.44 -7.90 -6.89
CA TYR A 106 37.50 -8.78 -5.71
C TYR A 106 37.50 -10.26 -6.04
N CYS A 107 36.83 -10.69 -7.12
CA CYS A 107 36.70 -12.09 -7.52
C CYS A 107 36.35 -12.20 -9.02
N LYS A 108 36.41 -13.39 -9.62
CA LYS A 108 36.00 -13.56 -11.02
C LYS A 108 34.48 -13.52 -11.17
N VAL A 109 33.95 -12.66 -12.03
CA VAL A 109 32.50 -12.61 -12.33
C VAL A 109 32.15 -13.54 -13.50
N VAL A 110 31.16 -14.42 -13.31
CA VAL A 110 30.68 -15.36 -14.32
C VAL A 110 29.16 -15.27 -14.46
N TYR A 111 28.66 -14.98 -15.66
CA TYR A 111 27.23 -14.94 -15.96
C TYR A 111 26.76 -16.27 -16.56
N LEU A 112 25.73 -16.87 -15.96
CA LEU A 112 25.17 -18.16 -16.38
C LEU A 112 23.96 -17.94 -17.29
N GLU A 113 23.89 -18.67 -18.41
CA GLU A 113 22.72 -18.59 -19.30
C GLU A 113 21.41 -18.93 -18.58
N ARG A 114 20.30 -18.29 -18.94
CA ARG A 114 19.00 -18.67 -18.36
C ARG A 114 18.51 -20.01 -18.90
N THR A 115 17.72 -20.71 -18.09
CA THR A 115 16.93 -21.86 -18.58
C THR A 115 15.83 -21.33 -19.49
N LYS A 116 15.89 -21.61 -20.79
CA LYS A 116 14.90 -21.15 -21.78
C LYS A 116 13.52 -21.75 -21.47
N GLY A 117 12.45 -20.96 -21.61
CA GLY A 117 11.06 -21.39 -21.41
C GLY A 117 10.58 -21.48 -19.95
N ILE A 118 11.43 -21.13 -18.97
CA ILE A 118 11.05 -21.10 -17.54
C ILE A 118 11.33 -19.69 -17.01
N SER A 119 10.34 -18.81 -17.13
CA SER A 119 10.37 -17.50 -16.50
C SER A 119 9.59 -17.54 -15.20
N SER A 120 10.16 -17.01 -14.12
CA SER A 120 9.44 -16.75 -12.87
C SER A 120 8.15 -15.97 -13.13
N THR A 121 8.13 -15.08 -14.13
CA THR A 121 6.94 -14.33 -14.58
C THR A 121 5.85 -15.24 -15.16
N GLN A 122 6.20 -16.28 -15.93
CA GLN A 122 5.22 -17.19 -16.54
C GLN A 122 4.64 -18.18 -15.52
N ILE A 123 5.44 -18.62 -14.54
CA ILE A 123 4.96 -19.48 -13.44
C ILE A 123 4.07 -18.68 -12.48
N ARG A 124 4.47 -17.45 -12.12
CA ARG A 124 3.66 -16.51 -11.31
C ARG A 124 2.27 -16.27 -11.89
N ASN A 125 2.15 -16.23 -13.21
CA ASN A 125 0.88 -15.90 -13.88
C ASN A 125 -0.09 -17.07 -14.06
N SER A 126 0.28 -18.30 -13.72
CA SER A 126 -0.67 -19.43 -13.78
C SER A 126 -1.79 -19.35 -12.72
N HIS A 127 -1.64 -18.46 -11.73
CA HIS A 127 -2.60 -18.21 -10.65
C HIS A 127 -2.82 -16.69 -10.41
N SER A 128 -2.59 -15.84 -11.42
CA SER A 128 -2.81 -14.39 -11.27
C SER A 128 -4.29 -14.05 -11.11
N ILE A 129 -4.59 -13.14 -10.19
CA ILE A 129 -5.93 -12.58 -10.00
C ILE A 129 -6.28 -11.74 -11.23
N ARG A 130 -7.35 -12.10 -11.94
CA ARG A 130 -7.88 -11.30 -13.05
C ARG A 130 -8.62 -10.11 -12.48
N LEU A 131 -8.10 -8.91 -12.69
CA LEU A 131 -8.63 -7.65 -12.20
C LEU A 131 -9.47 -6.95 -13.27
N GLY A 132 -10.75 -6.73 -12.98
CA GLY A 132 -11.60 -5.81 -13.73
C GLY A 132 -11.49 -4.39 -13.19
N ILE A 133 -11.68 -3.39 -14.06
CA ILE A 133 -11.69 -1.99 -13.66
C ILE A 133 -13.08 -1.42 -13.90
N ILE A 134 -13.68 -0.81 -12.89
CA ILE A 134 -14.97 -0.12 -12.97
C ILE A 134 -14.74 1.36 -12.71
N GLY A 135 -14.80 2.15 -13.78
CA GLY A 135 -14.54 3.59 -13.78
C GLY A 135 -13.38 3.99 -14.69
N ASP A 136 -13.34 5.28 -15.06
CA ASP A 136 -12.33 5.86 -15.95
C ASP A 136 -11.77 7.18 -15.40
N GLU A 137 -11.77 7.38 -14.07
CA GLU A 137 -11.22 8.59 -13.45
C GLU A 137 -9.69 8.66 -13.57
N GLN A 138 -9.10 9.87 -13.61
CA GLN A 138 -7.64 10.11 -13.74
C GLN A 138 -6.77 9.29 -12.79
N ILE A 139 -7.25 8.98 -11.57
CA ILE A 139 -6.48 8.19 -10.59
C ILE A 139 -6.10 6.80 -11.13
N LEU A 140 -6.86 6.27 -12.10
CA LEU A 140 -6.60 5.01 -12.75
C LEU A 140 -5.23 4.97 -13.45
N ASP A 141 -4.78 6.07 -14.04
CA ASP A 141 -3.47 6.14 -14.71
C ASP A 141 -2.34 5.85 -13.71
N ARG A 142 -2.47 6.43 -12.49
CA ARG A 142 -1.52 6.21 -11.39
C ARG A 142 -1.64 4.79 -10.82
N PHE A 143 -2.86 4.28 -10.66
CA PHE A 143 -3.10 2.93 -10.19
C PHE A 143 -2.45 1.89 -11.11
N LEU A 144 -2.68 2.00 -12.43
CA LEU A 144 -2.11 1.08 -13.43
C LEU A 144 -0.60 1.19 -13.54
N ALA A 145 -0.04 2.39 -13.42
CA ALA A 145 1.42 2.58 -13.37
C ALA A 145 2.05 1.85 -12.16
N GLU A 146 1.39 1.88 -11.00
CA GLU A 146 1.83 1.21 -9.78
C GLU A 146 1.58 -0.32 -9.83
N LEU A 147 0.51 -0.76 -10.50
CA LEU A 147 0.17 -2.17 -10.70
C LEU A 147 1.29 -2.95 -11.42
N ASN A 148 2.06 -2.30 -12.30
CA ASN A 148 3.21 -2.90 -12.99
C ASN A 148 4.31 -3.42 -12.03
N TYR A 149 4.34 -2.94 -10.78
CA TYR A 149 5.28 -3.37 -9.76
C TYR A 149 4.74 -4.48 -8.86
N VAL A 150 3.50 -4.94 -9.09
CA VAL A 150 2.80 -5.91 -8.27
C VAL A 150 2.57 -7.19 -9.09
N SER A 151 3.06 -8.33 -8.58
CA SER A 151 2.87 -9.65 -9.22
C SER A 151 1.61 -10.35 -8.69
N GLY A 152 1.06 -11.30 -9.44
CA GLY A 152 -0.09 -12.10 -8.99
C GLY A 152 -1.45 -11.42 -9.18
N ILE A 153 -1.48 -10.31 -9.91
CA ILE A 153 -2.70 -9.60 -10.32
C ILE A 153 -2.48 -8.99 -11.70
N GLU A 154 -3.48 -9.08 -12.56
CA GLU A 154 -3.39 -8.54 -13.93
C GLU A 154 -4.71 -7.88 -14.36
N PRO A 155 -4.67 -6.69 -14.97
CA PRO A 155 -5.86 -6.03 -15.49
C PRO A 155 -6.33 -6.72 -16.77
N VAL A 156 -7.60 -7.14 -16.83
CA VAL A 156 -8.15 -7.81 -18.02
C VAL A 156 -9.07 -6.92 -18.86
N GLY A 157 -9.61 -5.85 -18.27
CA GLY A 157 -10.46 -4.92 -18.99
C GLY A 157 -11.17 -3.91 -18.10
N VAL A 158 -11.83 -2.98 -18.77
CA VAL A 158 -12.43 -1.79 -18.18
C VAL A 158 -13.90 -1.71 -18.55
N PHE A 159 -14.73 -1.32 -17.58
CA PHE A 159 -16.08 -0.82 -17.80
C PHE A 159 -16.15 0.63 -17.33
N ALA A 160 -16.49 1.55 -18.24
CA ALA A 160 -16.69 2.96 -17.95
C ALA A 160 -18.14 3.37 -18.27
N ALA A 161 -18.89 3.75 -17.25
CA ALA A 161 -20.32 4.05 -17.38
C ALA A 161 -20.61 5.44 -17.98
N ASP A 162 -19.75 6.42 -17.69
CA ASP A 162 -20.12 7.83 -17.79
C ASP A 162 -19.55 8.48 -19.05
N LYS A 163 -20.43 8.83 -20.01
CA LYS A 163 -20.01 9.40 -21.31
C LYS A 163 -19.88 10.92 -21.28
N ASP A 164 -20.52 11.60 -20.32
CA ASP A 164 -20.70 13.05 -20.33
C ASP A 164 -19.64 13.82 -19.50
N VAL A 165 -18.67 13.11 -18.92
CA VAL A 165 -17.53 13.71 -18.22
C VAL A 165 -16.49 14.20 -19.23
N SER A 166 -15.98 15.42 -19.02
CA SER A 166 -14.90 15.99 -19.83
C SER A 166 -13.70 15.03 -19.93
N ALA A 167 -13.18 14.87 -21.14
CA ALA A 167 -12.04 13.99 -21.42
C ALA A 167 -10.79 14.34 -20.59
N VAL A 168 -10.66 15.58 -20.12
CA VAL A 168 -9.55 16.00 -19.26
C VAL A 168 -9.54 15.26 -17.91
N TYR A 169 -10.71 14.86 -17.39
CA TYR A 169 -10.82 14.16 -16.10
C TYR A 169 -10.81 12.64 -16.23
N LYS A 170 -10.66 12.14 -17.46
CA LYS A 170 -10.66 10.72 -17.75
C LYS A 170 -9.24 10.17 -17.83
N SER A 171 -9.12 8.89 -17.52
CA SER A 171 -7.94 8.09 -17.71
C SER A 171 -7.52 8.10 -19.18
N THR A 172 -6.23 8.34 -19.41
CA THR A 172 -5.66 8.33 -20.75
C THR A 172 -5.31 6.90 -21.21
N VAL A 173 -4.98 6.03 -20.26
CA VAL A 173 -4.55 4.64 -20.54
C VAL A 173 -5.71 3.64 -20.54
N ALA A 174 -6.87 3.97 -19.96
CA ALA A 174 -8.03 3.06 -19.91
C ALA A 174 -8.47 2.57 -21.30
N LYS A 175 -8.26 3.39 -22.34
CA LYS A 175 -8.63 3.10 -23.74
C LYS A 175 -7.78 1.98 -24.37
N GLU A 176 -6.63 1.67 -23.79
CA GLU A 176 -5.72 0.63 -24.27
C GLU A 176 -6.19 -0.77 -23.84
N PHE A 177 -7.13 -0.85 -22.90
CA PHE A 177 -7.67 -2.10 -22.38
C PHE A 177 -8.96 -2.52 -23.10
N THR A 178 -9.29 -3.81 -23.00
CA THR A 178 -10.55 -4.36 -23.48
C THR A 178 -11.73 -3.66 -22.82
N GLN A 179 -12.60 -3.07 -23.64
CA GLN A 179 -13.78 -2.36 -23.17
C GLN A 179 -14.97 -3.30 -23.04
N TYR A 180 -15.55 -3.36 -21.85
CA TYR A 180 -16.77 -4.10 -21.59
C TYR A 180 -17.99 -3.18 -21.70
N SER A 181 -19.07 -3.68 -22.32
CA SER A 181 -20.28 -2.89 -22.55
C SER A 181 -21.22 -2.84 -21.33
N THR A 182 -21.12 -3.81 -20.43
CA THR A 182 -21.91 -3.90 -19.20
C THR A 182 -21.05 -4.33 -18.03
N THR A 183 -21.42 -3.91 -16.82
CA THR A 183 -20.73 -4.37 -15.60
C THR A 183 -20.82 -5.89 -15.44
N ASP A 184 -21.95 -6.51 -15.75
CA ASP A 184 -22.12 -7.97 -15.62
C ASP A 184 -21.17 -8.77 -16.53
N SER A 185 -20.96 -8.30 -17.76
CA SER A 185 -20.03 -8.94 -18.69
C SER A 185 -18.57 -8.85 -18.19
N LEU A 186 -18.19 -7.72 -17.58
CA LEU A 186 -16.88 -7.56 -16.94
C LEU A 186 -16.76 -8.49 -15.73
N LEU A 187 -17.72 -8.43 -14.80
CA LEU A 187 -17.71 -9.20 -13.56
C LEU A 187 -17.63 -10.71 -13.84
N SER A 188 -18.30 -11.19 -14.88
CA SER A 188 -18.25 -12.60 -15.28
C SER A 188 -16.85 -13.07 -15.72
N ALA A 189 -15.98 -12.15 -16.16
CA ALA A 189 -14.66 -12.47 -16.71
C ALA A 189 -13.50 -12.34 -15.69
N VAL A 190 -13.77 -11.87 -14.47
CA VAL A 190 -12.75 -11.46 -13.49
C VAL A 190 -12.90 -12.18 -12.15
N ASP A 191 -11.84 -12.11 -11.33
CA ASP A 191 -11.81 -12.62 -9.96
C ASP A 191 -11.97 -11.47 -8.94
N ALA A 192 -11.47 -10.29 -9.29
CA ALA A 192 -11.52 -9.09 -8.46
C ALA A 192 -11.85 -7.84 -9.31
N VAL A 193 -12.27 -6.75 -8.66
CA VAL A 193 -12.45 -5.45 -9.30
C VAL A 193 -11.78 -4.32 -8.53
N TYR A 194 -11.24 -3.37 -9.28
CA TYR A 194 -10.87 -2.03 -8.81
C TYR A 194 -11.95 -1.03 -9.19
N ILE A 195 -12.52 -0.33 -8.21
CA ILE A 195 -13.64 0.59 -8.39
C ILE A 195 -13.20 2.03 -8.08
N ASN A 196 -13.09 2.86 -9.12
CA ASN A 196 -12.67 4.26 -9.03
C ASN A 196 -13.74 5.24 -9.56
N VAL A 197 -15.02 4.89 -9.47
CA VAL A 197 -16.14 5.79 -9.83
C VAL A 197 -16.44 6.84 -8.76
N PRO A 198 -17.20 7.91 -9.04
CA PRO A 198 -17.65 8.87 -8.03
C PRO A 198 -18.35 8.23 -6.82
N LEU A 199 -18.15 8.81 -5.64
CA LEU A 199 -18.61 8.29 -4.34
C LEU A 199 -20.11 7.96 -4.32
N LYS A 200 -20.95 8.81 -4.92
CA LYS A 200 -22.41 8.65 -4.94
C LYS A 200 -22.89 7.34 -5.54
N VAL A 201 -22.17 6.83 -6.54
CA VAL A 201 -22.53 5.60 -7.28
C VAL A 201 -21.71 4.39 -6.84
N ARG A 202 -20.61 4.61 -6.11
CA ARG A 202 -19.67 3.57 -5.71
C ARG A 202 -20.29 2.41 -4.93
N PRO A 203 -21.15 2.61 -3.90
CA PRO A 203 -21.79 1.51 -3.17
C PRO A 203 -22.54 0.52 -4.06
N GLN A 204 -23.18 1.00 -5.14
CA GLN A 204 -23.96 0.14 -6.04
C GLN A 204 -23.06 -0.84 -6.81
N TYR A 205 -21.88 -0.39 -7.23
CA TYR A 205 -20.91 -1.21 -7.96
C TYR A 205 -20.21 -2.20 -7.02
N ILE A 206 -19.89 -1.76 -5.79
CA ILE A 206 -19.35 -2.66 -4.75
C ILE A 206 -20.35 -3.80 -4.50
N LYS A 207 -21.62 -3.47 -4.25
CA LYS A 207 -22.67 -4.46 -4.00
C LYS A 207 -22.82 -5.44 -5.17
N ALA A 208 -22.86 -4.94 -6.42
CA ALA A 208 -22.97 -5.77 -7.61
C ALA A 208 -21.79 -6.76 -7.74
N ALA A 209 -20.56 -6.28 -7.53
CA ALA A 209 -19.37 -7.11 -7.57
C ALA A 209 -19.39 -8.20 -6.47
N LEU A 210 -19.69 -7.82 -5.23
CA LEU A 210 -19.79 -8.76 -4.12
C LEU A 210 -20.87 -9.82 -4.36
N LEU A 211 -22.05 -9.43 -4.86
CA LEU A 211 -23.14 -10.37 -5.17
C LEU A 211 -22.70 -11.45 -6.16
N GLN A 212 -21.89 -11.10 -7.16
CA GLN A 212 -21.33 -12.01 -8.15
C GLN A 212 -20.07 -12.77 -7.68
N GLY A 213 -19.67 -12.62 -6.41
CA GLY A 213 -18.54 -13.37 -5.85
C GLY A 213 -17.18 -12.76 -6.18
N LYS A 214 -17.09 -11.45 -6.39
CA LYS A 214 -15.84 -10.77 -6.77
C LYS A 214 -15.24 -10.03 -5.58
N HIS A 215 -13.92 -10.15 -5.43
CA HIS A 215 -13.18 -9.32 -4.48
C HIS A 215 -13.16 -7.85 -4.93
N VAL A 216 -13.10 -6.91 -4.00
CA VAL A 216 -13.21 -5.49 -4.30
C VAL A 216 -12.09 -4.69 -3.65
N LEU A 217 -11.37 -3.91 -4.45
CA LEU A 217 -10.56 -2.78 -4.02
C LEU A 217 -11.21 -1.50 -4.54
N THR A 218 -11.39 -0.47 -3.71
CA THR A 218 -12.10 0.75 -4.14
C THR A 218 -11.51 2.01 -3.55
N GLU A 219 -11.59 3.12 -4.28
CA GLU A 219 -11.19 4.44 -3.78
C GLU A 219 -11.96 4.84 -2.51
N PHE A 220 -11.28 5.61 -1.65
CA PHE A 220 -11.82 6.11 -0.40
C PHE A 220 -12.67 7.40 -0.61
N PRO A 221 -13.55 7.74 0.34
CA PRO A 221 -14.18 6.79 1.24
C PRO A 221 -15.00 5.77 0.44
N PHE A 222 -15.07 4.52 0.83
CA PHE A 222 -15.84 3.54 0.05
C PHE A 222 -17.37 3.79 0.18
N SER A 223 -17.80 4.43 1.26
CA SER A 223 -19.17 4.89 1.54
C SER A 223 -19.17 6.09 2.48
N SER A 224 -20.11 7.03 2.29
CA SER A 224 -20.35 8.16 3.21
C SER A 224 -21.50 7.93 4.19
N ASN A 225 -22.17 6.78 4.13
CA ASN A 225 -23.32 6.43 4.95
C ASN A 225 -23.02 5.16 5.74
N TYR A 226 -23.32 5.19 7.04
CA TYR A 226 -22.93 4.12 7.96
C TYR A 226 -23.67 2.81 7.67
N GLU A 227 -24.99 2.88 7.46
CA GLU A 227 -25.79 1.69 7.20
C GLU A 227 -25.40 1.01 5.88
N SER A 228 -25.16 1.79 4.82
CA SER A 228 -24.66 1.28 3.55
C SER A 228 -23.25 0.68 3.69
N ALA A 229 -22.35 1.33 4.43
CA ALA A 229 -21.02 0.80 4.73
C ALA A 229 -21.10 -0.56 5.44
N LYS A 230 -21.96 -0.65 6.45
CA LYS A 230 -22.22 -1.86 7.23
C LYS A 230 -22.79 -2.98 6.36
N GLU A 231 -23.80 -2.70 5.54
CA GLU A 231 -24.40 -3.69 4.64
C GLU A 231 -23.36 -4.29 3.69
N LEU A 232 -22.50 -3.46 3.10
CA LEU A 232 -21.46 -3.91 2.18
C LEU A 232 -20.38 -4.75 2.87
N ILE A 233 -19.95 -4.34 4.07
CA ILE A 233 -18.98 -5.09 4.87
C ILE A 233 -19.55 -6.44 5.29
N ASP A 234 -20.78 -6.47 5.81
CA ASP A 234 -21.47 -7.71 6.21
C ASP A 234 -21.64 -8.65 5.02
N LEU A 235 -22.02 -8.14 3.85
CA LEU A 235 -22.14 -8.90 2.62
C LEU A 235 -20.80 -9.51 2.18
N ALA A 236 -19.72 -8.74 2.25
CA ALA A 236 -18.37 -9.21 1.91
C ALA A 236 -17.93 -10.33 2.85
N LEU A 237 -18.13 -10.16 4.17
CA LEU A 237 -17.81 -11.18 5.18
C LEU A 237 -18.64 -12.45 4.99
N GLN A 238 -19.95 -12.32 4.77
CA GLN A 238 -20.85 -13.46 4.52
C GLN A 238 -20.41 -14.27 3.30
N LYS A 239 -19.97 -13.59 2.23
CA LYS A 239 -19.53 -14.23 0.99
C LYS A 239 -18.05 -14.63 1.01
N LYS A 240 -17.33 -14.38 2.11
CA LYS A 240 -15.88 -14.60 2.22
C LYS A 240 -15.11 -13.92 1.08
N LEU A 241 -15.38 -12.63 0.89
CA LEU A 241 -14.74 -11.79 -0.11
C LEU A 241 -13.96 -10.67 0.57
N VAL A 242 -12.75 -10.42 0.08
CA VAL A 242 -11.99 -9.21 0.41
C VAL A 242 -12.71 -7.96 -0.13
N LEU A 243 -12.91 -6.98 0.74
CA LEU A 243 -13.38 -5.62 0.43
C LEU A 243 -12.39 -4.63 1.06
N ASN A 244 -11.46 -4.10 0.29
CA ASN A 244 -10.47 -3.14 0.77
C ASN A 244 -10.78 -1.74 0.25
N GLU A 245 -10.53 -0.74 1.09
CA GLU A 245 -10.53 0.66 0.72
C GLU A 245 -9.10 1.13 0.44
N GLY A 246 -8.91 1.87 -0.66
CA GLY A 246 -7.65 2.37 -1.20
C GLY A 246 -7.11 3.59 -0.46
N LEU A 247 -7.04 3.53 0.87
CA LEU A 247 -6.44 4.57 1.69
C LEU A 247 -4.94 4.29 1.90
N LYS A 248 -4.13 4.58 0.87
CA LYS A 248 -2.69 4.27 0.80
C LYS A 248 -1.87 4.47 2.09
N THR A 249 -2.20 5.46 2.91
CA THR A 249 -1.54 5.73 4.20
C THR A 249 -1.61 4.54 5.15
N ALA A 250 -2.76 3.85 5.19
CA ALA A 250 -2.96 2.69 6.06
C ALA A 250 -2.00 1.54 5.72
N TYR A 251 -1.68 1.41 4.44
CA TYR A 251 -0.81 0.37 3.89
C TYR A 251 0.67 0.77 3.88
N CYS A 252 0.99 2.04 4.13
CA CYS A 252 2.36 2.51 4.15
C CYS A 252 3.11 1.89 5.34
N PRO A 253 4.22 1.15 5.12
CA PRO A 253 4.97 0.51 6.20
C PRO A 253 5.48 1.49 7.25
N ALA A 254 5.85 2.71 6.83
CA ALA A 254 6.33 3.75 7.73
C ALA A 254 5.24 4.27 8.68
N PHE A 255 4.00 4.38 8.18
CA PHE A 255 2.84 4.70 9.00
C PHE A 255 2.58 3.61 10.05
N GLY A 256 2.61 2.33 9.67
CA GLY A 256 2.50 1.21 10.62
C GLY A 256 3.58 1.25 11.73
N LYS A 257 4.82 1.60 11.37
CA LYS A 257 5.92 1.79 12.33
C LYS A 257 5.69 2.98 13.27
N LEU A 258 5.19 4.10 12.75
CA LEU A 258 4.80 5.26 13.54
C LEU A 258 3.75 4.88 14.59
N ILE A 259 2.68 4.22 14.17
CA ILE A 259 1.60 3.76 15.07
C ILE A 259 2.16 2.81 16.14
N SER A 260 3.01 1.85 15.75
CA SER A 260 3.62 0.90 16.68
C SER A 260 4.53 1.58 17.71
N LEU A 261 5.32 2.56 17.27
CA LEU A 261 6.21 3.35 18.12
C LEU A 261 5.42 4.17 19.15
N VAL A 262 4.31 4.79 18.75
CA VAL A 262 3.48 5.54 19.69
C VAL A 262 2.81 4.61 20.69
N LYS A 263 2.23 3.49 20.20
CA LYS A 263 1.56 2.49 21.04
C LYS A 263 2.49 1.77 22.02
N SER A 264 3.80 1.72 21.76
CA SER A 264 4.77 1.16 22.71
C SER A 264 4.96 2.01 23.98
N GLY A 265 4.38 3.22 24.01
CA GLY A 265 4.47 4.13 25.15
C GLY A 265 5.71 5.04 25.11
N GLN A 266 6.39 5.13 23.97
CA GLN A 266 7.59 5.95 23.75
C GLN A 266 7.37 7.43 24.13
N ILE A 267 6.16 7.95 23.91
CA ILE A 267 5.74 9.32 24.28
C ILE A 267 4.81 9.37 25.51
N GLY A 268 4.67 8.26 26.25
CA GLY A 268 3.71 8.15 27.35
C GLY A 268 2.29 7.85 26.89
N LYS A 269 1.28 8.27 27.68
CA LYS A 269 -0.13 8.13 27.28
C LYS A 269 -0.46 9.21 26.26
N VAL A 270 -1.11 8.85 25.15
CA VAL A 270 -1.61 9.83 24.16
C VAL A 270 -2.76 10.61 24.79
N VAL A 271 -2.71 11.95 24.71
CA VAL A 271 -3.72 12.85 25.28
C VAL A 271 -4.34 13.80 24.24
N SER A 272 -3.63 14.07 23.13
CA SER A 272 -4.14 14.87 22.02
C SER A 272 -3.58 14.37 20.69
N ILE A 273 -4.40 14.41 19.64
CA ILE A 273 -3.98 14.22 18.24
C ILE A 273 -4.49 15.40 17.42
N GLU A 274 -3.62 16.01 16.62
CA GLU A 274 -3.99 17.01 15.62
C GLU A 274 -3.54 16.49 14.26
N ALA A 275 -4.47 16.23 13.35
CA ALA A 275 -4.19 15.64 12.05
C ALA A 275 -4.81 16.49 10.93
N ASN A 276 -3.98 17.22 10.20
CA ASN A 276 -4.45 18.21 9.22
C ASN A 276 -4.16 17.74 7.79
N PHE A 277 -5.12 17.93 6.89
CA PHE A 277 -4.93 17.72 5.45
C PHE A 277 -5.63 18.84 4.68
N THR A 278 -4.84 19.80 4.19
CA THR A 278 -5.36 20.93 3.41
C THR A 278 -4.63 21.05 2.08
N GLN A 279 -5.39 21.39 1.02
CA GLN A 279 -4.88 21.54 -0.34
C GLN A 279 -5.51 22.72 -1.08
N ILE A 280 -4.74 23.31 -2.00
CA ILE A 280 -5.24 24.29 -2.98
C ILE A 280 -5.39 23.57 -4.31
N LEU A 281 -6.61 23.46 -4.82
CA LEU A 281 -6.91 22.65 -6.01
C LEU A 281 -6.95 23.49 -7.29
N GLY A 282 -7.26 24.78 -7.20
CA GLY A 282 -7.40 25.63 -8.39
C GLY A 282 -8.40 25.02 -9.39
N ASP A 283 -7.95 24.85 -10.64
CA ASP A 283 -8.77 24.31 -11.72
C ASP A 283 -9.31 22.89 -11.46
N ASN A 284 -8.63 22.10 -10.61
CA ASN A 284 -9.04 20.74 -10.26
C ASN A 284 -10.19 20.69 -9.23
N LEU A 285 -10.56 21.82 -8.61
CA LEU A 285 -11.59 21.85 -7.56
C LEU A 285 -12.92 21.27 -8.07
N ARG A 286 -13.32 21.65 -9.28
CA ARG A 286 -14.58 21.17 -9.88
C ARG A 286 -14.60 19.65 -10.01
N ASN A 287 -13.46 19.03 -10.34
CA ASN A 287 -13.37 17.59 -10.46
C ASN A 287 -13.40 16.89 -9.10
N GLN A 288 -12.71 17.43 -8.10
CA GLN A 288 -12.75 16.90 -6.74
C GLN A 288 -14.18 16.89 -6.19
N ILE A 289 -14.92 17.98 -6.38
CA ILE A 289 -16.32 18.09 -5.96
C ILE A 289 -17.20 17.06 -6.69
N ARG A 290 -16.96 16.84 -7.99
CA ARG A 290 -17.69 15.83 -8.76
C ARG A 290 -17.44 14.40 -8.23
N ILE A 291 -16.19 14.07 -7.91
CA ILE A 291 -15.81 12.70 -7.53
C ILE A 291 -16.22 12.38 -6.09
N ALA A 292 -15.94 13.27 -5.14
CA ALA A 292 -16.08 13.00 -3.71
C ALA A 292 -17.03 13.95 -2.99
N GLY A 293 -17.21 15.18 -3.48
CA GLY A 293 -17.96 16.23 -2.80
C GLY A 293 -17.04 17.19 -2.05
N GLY A 294 -17.39 17.54 -0.80
CA GLY A 294 -16.64 18.53 -0.03
C GLY A 294 -15.37 18.00 0.64
N SER A 295 -14.76 18.86 1.45
CA SER A 295 -13.52 18.64 2.20
C SER A 295 -13.52 17.34 3.03
N MET A 296 -14.59 17.04 3.76
CA MET A 296 -14.67 15.86 4.61
C MET A 296 -14.70 14.57 3.80
N LEU A 297 -15.56 14.50 2.79
CA LEU A 297 -15.67 13.32 1.93
C LEU A 297 -14.43 13.14 1.04
N SER A 298 -13.72 14.23 0.74
CA SER A 298 -12.52 14.18 -0.08
C SER A 298 -11.26 13.78 0.67
N LEU A 299 -11.14 14.19 1.95
CA LEU A 299 -9.86 14.14 2.67
C LEU A 299 -9.97 13.55 4.09
N GLY A 300 -11.17 13.48 4.67
CA GLY A 300 -11.40 13.11 6.07
C GLY A 300 -10.89 11.73 6.46
N ALA A 301 -10.87 10.79 5.50
CA ALA A 301 -10.36 9.43 5.69
C ALA A 301 -8.91 9.41 6.23
N TYR A 302 -8.04 10.30 5.73
CA TYR A 302 -6.65 10.38 6.17
C TYR A 302 -6.53 10.69 7.67
N PRO A 303 -6.93 11.87 8.17
CA PRO A 303 -6.77 12.19 9.58
C PRO A 303 -7.56 11.26 10.49
N LEU A 304 -8.75 10.79 10.07
CA LEU A 304 -9.54 9.83 10.85
C LEU A 304 -8.80 8.49 11.04
N LEU A 305 -8.11 8.00 10.00
CA LEU A 305 -7.24 6.83 10.12
C LEU A 305 -6.19 7.02 11.23
N ALA A 306 -5.47 8.14 11.24
CA ALA A 306 -4.45 8.39 12.27
C ALA A 306 -5.05 8.43 13.68
N ILE A 307 -6.21 9.07 13.82
CA ILE A 307 -6.91 9.18 15.10
C ILE A 307 -7.38 7.80 15.58
N PHE A 308 -8.10 7.05 14.76
CA PHE A 308 -8.64 5.74 15.14
C PHE A 308 -7.55 4.71 15.40
N LYS A 309 -6.46 4.71 14.62
CA LYS A 309 -5.35 3.81 14.87
C LYS A 309 -4.69 4.04 16.23
N LEU A 310 -4.75 5.24 16.80
CA LEU A 310 -4.07 5.59 18.05
C LEU A 310 -5.02 5.60 19.26
N LEU A 311 -6.23 6.13 19.12
CA LEU A 311 -7.20 6.30 20.21
C LEU A 311 -8.35 5.27 20.18
N GLY A 312 -8.49 4.50 19.11
CA GLY A 312 -9.60 3.57 18.90
C GLY A 312 -10.87 4.27 18.40
N HIS A 313 -11.97 3.52 18.38
CA HIS A 313 -13.24 3.95 17.76
C HIS A 313 -14.27 4.48 18.78
N ASP A 314 -14.02 4.33 20.08
CA ASP A 314 -14.94 4.68 21.18
C ASP A 314 -14.86 6.17 21.58
N PHE A 315 -15.03 7.07 20.62
CA PHE A 315 -15.22 8.49 20.91
C PHE A 315 -16.63 8.73 21.50
N LYS A 316 -16.73 9.66 22.45
CA LYS A 316 -17.98 10.05 23.12
C LYS A 316 -18.80 11.05 22.31
N ASP A 317 -18.12 11.94 21.60
CA ASP A 317 -18.73 13.06 20.89
C ASP A 317 -17.90 13.47 19.67
N ALA A 318 -18.57 13.99 18.65
CA ALA A 318 -17.98 14.48 17.41
C ALA A 318 -18.61 15.83 17.04
N GLN A 319 -17.80 16.89 17.05
CA GLN A 319 -18.23 18.26 16.75
C GLN A 319 -17.61 18.74 15.45
N PHE A 320 -18.42 19.36 14.60
CA PHE A 320 -17.97 19.85 13.30
C PHE A 320 -18.17 21.35 13.20
N ILE A 321 -17.15 22.05 12.71
CA ILE A 321 -17.22 23.46 12.33
C ILE A 321 -16.83 23.54 10.86
N THR A 322 -17.76 24.00 10.03
CA THR A 322 -17.63 23.93 8.57
C THR A 322 -17.88 25.28 7.94
N HIS A 323 -17.03 25.65 6.99
CA HIS A 323 -17.28 26.71 6.02
C HIS A 323 -17.90 26.11 4.76
N LEU A 324 -19.02 26.67 4.33
CA LEU A 324 -19.72 26.25 3.12
C LEU A 324 -19.60 27.29 2.02
N GLU A 325 -19.22 26.87 0.83
CA GLU A 325 -19.32 27.66 -0.40
C GLU A 325 -20.20 26.91 -1.39
N ASN A 326 -21.28 27.54 -1.87
CA ASN A 326 -22.24 26.91 -2.77
C ASN A 326 -22.75 25.55 -2.26
N GLN A 327 -23.03 25.45 -0.95
CA GLN A 327 -23.47 24.23 -0.26
C GLN A 327 -22.42 23.10 -0.20
N ILE A 328 -21.18 23.35 -0.61
CA ILE A 328 -20.07 22.42 -0.49
C ILE A 328 -19.19 22.86 0.68
N ASP A 329 -18.79 21.93 1.54
CA ASP A 329 -17.79 22.21 2.57
C ASP A 329 -16.41 22.37 1.94
N THR A 330 -15.87 23.60 1.96
CA THR A 330 -14.52 23.87 1.45
C THR A 330 -13.46 23.70 2.53
N ILE A 331 -13.82 23.96 3.80
CA ILE A 331 -12.99 23.68 4.96
C ILE A 331 -13.85 23.20 6.13
N THR A 332 -13.42 22.12 6.78
CA THR A 332 -14.08 21.55 7.94
C THR A 332 -13.07 21.20 9.01
N ARG A 333 -13.35 21.59 10.24
CA ARG A 333 -12.71 21.06 11.43
C ARG A 333 -13.65 20.07 12.12
N VAL A 334 -13.16 18.87 12.41
CA VAL A 334 -13.82 17.92 13.31
C VAL A 334 -13.04 17.79 14.60
N THR A 335 -13.73 17.77 15.73
CA THR A 335 -13.17 17.47 17.04
C THR A 335 -13.84 16.24 17.62
N LEU A 336 -13.06 15.21 17.94
CA LEU A 336 -13.50 13.98 18.57
C LEU A 336 -13.08 13.98 20.03
N THR A 337 -14.04 13.78 20.93
CA THR A 337 -13.80 13.72 22.38
C THR A 337 -13.75 12.26 22.83
N TYR A 338 -12.64 11.83 23.43
CA TYR A 338 -12.50 10.51 24.04
C TYR A 338 -12.58 10.60 25.57
N PRO A 339 -12.82 9.48 26.29
CA PRO A 339 -12.81 9.50 27.75
C PRO A 339 -11.49 10.01 28.38
N HIS A 340 -10.37 9.88 27.66
CA HIS A 340 -9.02 10.11 28.18
C HIS A 340 -8.13 10.97 27.24
N ALA A 341 -8.67 11.46 26.13
CA ALA A 341 -7.94 12.19 25.11
C ALA A 341 -8.88 13.07 24.28
N MET A 342 -8.32 13.93 23.45
CA MET A 342 -9.05 14.64 22.40
C MET A 342 -8.34 14.44 21.06
N ALA A 343 -9.07 14.58 19.96
CA ALA A 343 -8.47 14.62 18.64
C ALA A 343 -9.14 15.70 17.79
N THR A 344 -8.34 16.37 16.96
CA THR A 344 -8.85 17.31 15.97
C THR A 344 -8.32 16.98 14.59
N ALA A 345 -9.14 17.22 13.58
CA ALA A 345 -8.72 17.17 12.20
C ALA A 345 -9.23 18.37 11.43
N LEU A 346 -8.34 19.05 10.71
CA LEU A 346 -8.70 20.10 9.76
C LEU A 346 -8.51 19.58 8.34
N VAL A 347 -9.60 19.56 7.58
CA VAL A 347 -9.57 19.22 6.15
C VAL A 347 -10.02 20.39 5.31
N ALA A 348 -9.36 20.61 4.17
CA ALA A 348 -9.75 21.67 3.25
C ALA A 348 -9.49 21.32 1.78
N ILE A 349 -10.50 21.59 0.95
CA ILE A 349 -10.40 21.62 -0.50
C ILE A 349 -10.44 23.08 -0.95
N ASN A 350 -9.35 23.55 -1.55
CA ASN A 350 -9.16 24.93 -1.98
C ASN A 350 -8.90 25.97 -0.86
N ALA A 351 -8.35 25.53 0.27
CA ALA A 351 -7.76 26.39 1.29
C ALA A 351 -6.51 25.74 1.87
N LYS A 352 -5.60 26.52 2.45
CA LYS A 352 -4.33 26.03 2.99
C LYS A 352 -4.12 26.42 4.45
N ALA A 353 -3.73 25.43 5.23
CA ALA A 353 -3.15 25.55 6.56
C ALA A 353 -1.91 24.64 6.64
N GLU A 354 -1.20 24.65 7.76
CA GLU A 354 -0.21 23.60 8.03
C GLU A 354 -0.91 22.23 7.99
N GLY A 355 -0.31 21.29 7.27
CA GLY A 355 -0.92 20.00 6.94
C GLY A 355 -0.22 18.87 7.65
N ASP A 356 0.12 19.06 8.92
CA ASP A 356 0.93 18.19 9.76
C ASP A 356 0.08 17.19 10.57
N LEU A 357 0.77 16.21 11.15
CA LEU A 357 0.24 15.31 12.16
C LEU A 357 1.07 15.46 13.45
N VAL A 358 0.41 15.85 14.53
CA VAL A 358 0.99 15.99 15.87
C VAL A 358 0.29 15.04 16.82
N ILE A 359 1.07 14.21 17.51
CA ILE A 359 0.57 13.25 18.50
C ILE A 359 1.20 13.60 19.84
N SER A 360 0.41 14.19 20.73
CA SER A 360 0.85 14.64 22.04
C SER A 360 0.66 13.54 23.08
N GLY A 361 1.74 13.25 23.82
CA GLY A 361 1.72 12.31 24.92
C GLY A 361 2.25 12.89 26.22
N THR A 362 2.04 12.18 27.33
CA THR A 362 2.43 12.66 28.67
C THR A 362 3.93 12.76 28.92
N LYS A 363 4.79 12.24 28.03
CA LYS A 363 6.25 12.28 28.17
C LYS A 363 6.94 13.07 27.05
N GLY A 364 6.27 13.30 25.94
CA GLY A 364 6.81 13.86 24.72
C GLY A 364 5.75 13.85 23.63
N TYR A 365 6.14 14.13 22.39
CA TYR A 365 5.21 14.16 21.27
C TYR A 365 5.87 13.66 19.99
N VAL A 366 5.04 13.26 19.03
CA VAL A 366 5.48 12.96 17.67
C VAL A 366 5.03 14.09 16.75
N TYR A 367 5.93 14.51 15.87
CA TYR A 367 5.68 15.48 14.82
C TYR A 367 5.94 14.86 13.45
N VAL A 368 4.97 14.94 12.55
CA VAL A 368 5.05 14.47 11.16
C VAL A 368 4.67 15.65 10.24
N PRO A 369 5.61 16.25 9.50
CA PRO A 369 5.28 17.36 8.61
C PRO A 369 4.45 16.90 7.41
N ALA A 370 3.77 17.84 6.76
CA ALA A 370 3.13 17.61 5.47
C ALA A 370 4.17 17.18 4.42
N PRO A 371 3.88 16.19 3.55
CA PRO A 371 2.69 15.35 3.48
C PRO A 371 2.77 14.13 4.42
N TRP A 372 2.20 14.21 5.62
CA TRP A 372 2.33 13.15 6.63
C TRP A 372 1.71 11.82 6.20
N TRP A 373 0.74 11.85 5.28
CA TRP A 373 0.12 10.68 4.68
C TRP A 373 1.07 9.82 3.82
N LYS A 374 2.26 10.32 3.49
CA LYS A 374 3.35 9.50 2.94
C LYS A 374 4.22 8.88 4.04
N THR A 375 4.34 9.57 5.17
CA THR A 375 5.13 9.17 6.35
C THR A 375 6.60 8.87 6.04
N GLU A 376 7.22 9.64 5.13
CA GLU A 376 8.65 9.52 4.80
C GLU A 376 9.57 9.99 5.94
N TYR A 377 9.04 10.81 6.83
CA TYR A 377 9.79 11.42 7.92
C TYR A 377 8.90 11.68 9.12
N TYR A 378 9.39 11.39 10.33
CA TYR A 378 8.79 11.89 11.57
C TYR A 378 9.84 12.06 12.67
N GLU A 379 9.49 12.89 13.65
CA GLU A 379 10.30 13.17 14.82
C GLU A 379 9.58 12.73 16.08
N VAL A 380 10.32 12.08 16.99
CA VAL A 380 9.90 11.90 18.38
C VAL A 380 10.64 12.97 19.19
N ARG A 381 9.88 13.83 19.86
CA ARG A 381 10.39 15.01 20.56
C ARG A 381 10.06 14.96 22.04
N TYR A 382 11.00 15.41 22.85
CA TYR A 382 10.91 15.51 24.31
C TYR A 382 11.38 16.90 24.74
N GLU A 383 11.07 17.26 25.99
CA GLU A 383 11.59 18.49 26.60
C GLU A 383 13.13 18.54 26.58
N ASN A 384 13.76 17.41 26.94
CA ASN A 384 15.19 17.25 26.75
C ASN A 384 15.49 16.91 25.28
N ILE A 385 15.91 17.91 24.52
CA ILE A 385 16.25 17.81 23.09
C ILE A 385 17.26 16.71 22.76
N ASN A 386 18.15 16.35 23.70
CA ASN A 386 19.14 15.29 23.49
C ASN A 386 18.50 13.89 23.39
N ARG A 387 17.22 13.77 23.73
CA ARG A 387 16.43 12.53 23.57
C ARG A 387 15.64 12.50 22.27
N ASN A 388 15.65 13.58 21.49
CA ASN A 388 14.88 13.64 20.24
C ASN A 388 15.46 12.65 19.23
N ALA A 389 14.57 12.00 18.49
CA ALA A 389 14.92 11.04 17.46
C ALA A 389 14.21 11.39 16.15
N LYS A 390 14.92 11.20 15.04
CA LYS A 390 14.41 11.41 13.69
C LYS A 390 14.39 10.08 12.95
N TYR A 391 13.30 9.81 12.26
CA TYR A 391 13.12 8.58 11.50
C TYR A 391 12.85 8.93 10.04
N PHE A 392 13.52 8.21 9.15
CA PHE A 392 13.40 8.39 7.71
C PHE A 392 13.04 7.07 7.06
N TYR A 393 12.09 7.10 6.14
CA TYR A 393 11.62 5.95 5.39
C TYR A 393 11.47 6.31 3.92
N LYS A 394 11.71 5.35 3.06
CA LYS A 394 11.45 5.48 1.63
C LYS A 394 9.96 5.27 1.37
N PHE A 395 9.34 6.19 0.62
CA PHE A 395 8.01 6.01 0.06
C PHE A 395 8.13 5.65 -1.42
N GLU A 396 7.49 4.56 -1.82
CA GLU A 396 7.70 3.96 -3.14
C GLU A 396 6.62 4.43 -4.11
N GLY A 397 7.06 5.10 -5.16
CA GLY A 397 6.18 5.66 -6.18
C GLY A 397 5.08 6.55 -5.58
N GLU A 398 3.83 6.24 -5.92
CA GLU A 398 2.65 6.95 -5.41
C GLU A 398 2.04 6.34 -4.13
N GLY A 399 2.61 5.23 -3.65
CA GLY A 399 2.15 4.44 -2.50
C GLY A 399 0.98 3.50 -2.79
N LEU A 400 0.37 3.58 -3.98
CA LEU A 400 -0.75 2.71 -4.37
C LEU A 400 -0.31 1.25 -4.50
N ARG A 401 0.99 0.98 -4.79
CA ARG A 401 1.47 -0.41 -4.77
C ARG A 401 1.28 -1.09 -3.42
N TYR A 402 1.33 -0.37 -2.30
CA TYR A 402 1.20 -0.99 -0.97
C TYR A 402 -0.20 -1.58 -0.74
N GLU A 403 -1.25 -0.85 -1.13
CA GLU A 403 -2.64 -1.31 -1.02
C GLU A 403 -2.96 -2.44 -2.01
N ILE A 404 -2.39 -2.41 -3.22
CA ILE A 404 -2.55 -3.49 -4.19
C ILE A 404 -1.86 -4.77 -3.68
N VAL A 405 -0.64 -4.66 -3.16
CA VAL A 405 0.10 -5.79 -2.56
C VAL A 405 -0.71 -6.41 -1.42
N GLU A 406 -1.24 -5.59 -0.50
CA GLU A 406 -2.04 -6.09 0.61
C GLU A 406 -3.37 -6.70 0.13
N PHE A 407 -3.99 -6.12 -0.91
CA PHE A 407 -5.21 -6.67 -1.50
C PHE A 407 -4.97 -8.07 -2.10
N VAL A 408 -3.91 -8.25 -2.88
CA VAL A 408 -3.51 -9.56 -3.44
C VAL A 408 -3.25 -10.55 -2.32
N ARG A 409 -2.50 -10.14 -1.30
CA ARG A 409 -2.19 -10.98 -0.15
C ARG A 409 -3.45 -11.40 0.61
N ASN A 410 -4.36 -10.48 0.89
CA ASN A 410 -5.61 -10.79 1.59
C ASN A 410 -6.46 -11.82 0.83
N ILE A 411 -6.45 -11.78 -0.51
CA ILE A 411 -7.15 -12.77 -1.34
C ILE A 411 -6.47 -14.14 -1.23
N GLN A 412 -5.14 -14.18 -1.32
CA GLN A 412 -4.36 -15.43 -1.28
C GLN A 412 -4.37 -16.11 0.09
N ASP A 413 -4.29 -15.31 1.15
CA ASP A 413 -4.25 -15.78 2.54
C ASP A 413 -5.66 -15.97 3.15
N GLU A 414 -6.72 -15.79 2.35
CA GLU A 414 -8.13 -15.80 2.77
C GLU A 414 -8.40 -14.89 3.99
N GLN A 415 -7.75 -13.72 4.04
CA GLN A 415 -7.91 -12.72 5.10
C GLN A 415 -8.98 -11.70 4.72
N PHE A 416 -10.20 -11.88 5.26
CA PHE A 416 -11.35 -11.06 4.89
C PHE A 416 -11.49 -9.77 5.72
N ASP A 417 -10.81 -9.69 6.88
CA ASP A 417 -10.63 -8.45 7.65
C ASP A 417 -9.15 -8.05 7.63
N ASN A 418 -8.88 -6.85 7.14
CA ASN A 418 -7.53 -6.37 6.88
C ASN A 418 -6.95 -5.75 8.15
N LEU A 419 -5.78 -6.21 8.58
CA LEU A 419 -5.14 -5.73 9.81
C LEU A 419 -4.62 -4.28 9.70
N LEU A 420 -4.25 -3.84 8.49
CA LEU A 420 -3.73 -2.51 8.22
C LEU A 420 -4.85 -1.46 8.14
N LEU A 421 -5.99 -1.80 7.55
CA LEU A 421 -7.21 -0.99 7.54
C LEU A 421 -8.41 -1.89 7.84
N THR A 422 -8.82 -1.93 9.10
CA THR A 422 -9.83 -2.90 9.57
C THR A 422 -11.22 -2.49 9.14
N LYS A 423 -12.17 -3.44 9.12
CA LYS A 423 -13.59 -3.11 8.92
C LYS A 423 -14.10 -2.12 9.97
N ALA A 424 -13.59 -2.19 11.20
CA ALA A 424 -13.94 -1.27 12.27
C ALA A 424 -13.46 0.16 11.96
N ASP A 425 -12.26 0.32 11.38
CA ASP A 425 -11.76 1.62 10.92
C ASP A 425 -12.67 2.20 9.83
N MET A 426 -13.00 1.39 8.81
CA MET A 426 -13.88 1.79 7.71
C MET A 426 -15.30 2.17 8.18
N LEU A 427 -15.86 1.44 9.15
CA LEU A 427 -17.17 1.75 9.74
C LEU A 427 -17.14 3.01 10.60
N ALA A 428 -16.09 3.20 11.40
CA ALA A 428 -15.93 4.40 12.21
C ALA A 428 -15.74 5.64 11.32
N GLU A 429 -15.02 5.50 10.20
CA GLU A 429 -14.90 6.54 9.18
C GLU A 429 -16.27 6.93 8.62
N ALA A 430 -17.02 5.96 8.07
CA ALA A 430 -18.36 6.21 7.51
C ALA A 430 -19.31 6.84 8.54
N LYS A 431 -19.23 6.41 9.80
CA LYS A 431 -20.01 6.98 10.92
C LYS A 431 -19.71 8.46 11.13
N VAL A 432 -18.43 8.85 11.15
CA VAL A 432 -18.04 10.26 11.33
C VAL A 432 -18.41 11.09 10.09
N MET A 433 -18.27 10.52 8.88
CA MET A 433 -18.69 11.18 7.65
C MET A 433 -20.19 11.49 7.63
N GLU A 434 -21.02 10.54 8.08
CA GLU A 434 -22.47 10.72 8.20
C GLU A 434 -22.86 11.71 9.30
N MET A 435 -22.22 11.65 10.47
CA MET A 435 -22.49 12.57 11.59
C MET A 435 -22.32 14.05 11.20
N ARG A 436 -21.41 14.35 10.27
CA ARG A 436 -21.20 15.70 9.74
C ARG A 436 -22.47 16.28 9.10
N GLU A 437 -23.34 15.47 8.51
CA GLU A 437 -24.58 15.96 7.88
C GLU A 437 -25.58 16.50 8.91
N TYR A 438 -25.54 15.99 10.14
CA TYR A 438 -26.50 16.32 11.21
C TYR A 438 -25.94 17.20 12.32
N GLY A 439 -24.62 17.19 12.52
CA GLY A 439 -23.95 17.81 13.68
C GLY A 439 -23.07 19.03 13.37
N ALA A 440 -23.10 19.57 12.15
CA ALA A 440 -22.21 20.67 11.77
C ALA A 440 -22.71 22.06 12.18
N HIS A 441 -21.88 22.77 12.94
CA HIS A 441 -21.99 24.21 13.09
C HIS A 441 -21.48 24.89 11.81
N ILE A 442 -22.39 25.56 11.11
CA ILE A 442 -22.11 26.19 9.81
C ILE A 442 -21.68 27.63 10.03
N LEU A 443 -20.47 27.97 9.58
CA LEU A 443 -20.02 29.35 9.45
C LEU A 443 -20.57 29.93 8.14
N ARG A 444 -21.34 31.01 8.23
CA ARG A 444 -21.81 31.80 7.07
C ARG A 444 -21.15 33.16 7.15
N PHE A 445 -20.47 33.58 6.08
CA PHE A 445 -19.92 34.91 5.94
C PHE A 445 -20.59 35.65 4.78
#